data_AF-A0A951HVQ7-F1
#
_entry.id   AF-A0A951HVQ7-F1
#
_cell.length_a   1.000
_cell.length_b   1.000
_cell.length_c   1.000
_cell.angle_alpha   90.00
_cell.angle_beta   90.00
_cell.angle_gamma   90.00
#
_symmetry.space_group_name_H-M   'P 1'
#
loop_
_entity.id
_entity.type
_entity.pdbx_description
1 polymer ?
#
loop_
_entity_poly.entity_id
_entity_poly.type
_entity_poly.pdbx_seq_one_letter_code
_entity_poly.pdbx_strand_id
1 'polypeptide(L)'
;YYAFCDQDDIWDADKLSSAVAQLEQAGAAAPAMYCTRTRLIDETGRDLGLSTLHARRPSFANALVQSLGGANTMVFNRATKKLAAEIGAIDAASHDWWIYLLTTAVGGVAIYDPEPHIGYRMHGINIVGSNTGFFERSVRIRKLFSGQLRQWTDAHLAALHSLRSRMPAGNQTTLDRFTHARQAAILPRLCGFLKSGIYRQTALGNAGLAFAAVFKKI
;
A
#
# COMPACT_ATOMS: atom_id res chain seq x y z
N TYR A 1 18.22 -2.08 -10.14
CA TYR A 1 17.00 -2.03 -9.32
C TYR A 1 17.17 -1.01 -8.21
N TYR A 2 16.10 -0.62 -7.54
CA TYR A 2 16.11 0.35 -6.42
C TYR A 2 15.41 -0.29 -5.24
N ALA A 3 15.91 -0.06 -4.03
CA ALA A 3 15.33 -0.57 -2.79
C ALA A 3 15.28 0.56 -1.76
N PHE A 4 14.21 0.62 -0.96
CA PHE A 4 14.23 1.45 0.24
C PHE A 4 14.94 0.72 1.38
N CYS A 5 15.52 1.49 2.29
CA CYS A 5 16.26 1.00 3.43
C CYS A 5 16.01 1.91 4.63
N ASP A 6 15.54 1.32 5.72
CA ASP A 6 15.44 1.99 7.01
C ASP A 6 16.66 1.63 7.88
N GLN A 7 17.10 2.53 8.74
CA GLN A 7 18.40 2.45 9.41
C GLN A 7 18.50 1.38 10.50
N ASP A 8 17.37 0.89 10.98
CA ASP A 8 17.20 0.04 12.16
C ASP A 8 16.74 -1.38 11.83
N ASP A 9 16.45 -1.66 10.56
CA ASP A 9 16.04 -2.97 10.08
C ASP A 9 17.23 -3.86 9.73
N ILE A 10 17.03 -5.18 9.87
CA ILE A 10 18.04 -6.19 9.56
C ILE A 10 17.62 -6.91 8.28
N TRP A 11 18.38 -6.72 7.20
CA TRP A 11 18.15 -7.43 5.94
C TRP A 11 18.72 -8.84 6.03
N ASP A 12 17.95 -9.83 5.57
CA ASP A 12 18.47 -11.17 5.38
C ASP A 12 19.42 -11.18 4.17
N ALA A 13 20.39 -12.10 4.18
CA ALA A 13 21.46 -12.16 3.18
C ALA A 13 20.94 -12.31 1.74
N ASP A 14 19.75 -12.88 1.57
CA ASP A 14 19.13 -13.18 0.28
C ASP A 14 18.09 -12.15 -0.18
N LYS A 15 17.79 -11.11 0.62
CA LYS A 15 16.71 -10.14 0.33
C LYS A 15 16.74 -9.60 -1.10
N LEU A 16 17.90 -9.11 -1.52
CA LEU A 16 18.05 -8.50 -2.85
C LEU A 16 18.00 -9.55 -3.96
N SER A 17 18.64 -10.71 -3.78
CA SER A 17 18.62 -11.79 -4.77
C SER A 17 17.20 -12.32 -4.98
N SER A 18 16.44 -12.55 -3.92
CA SER A 18 15.06 -13.04 -3.98
C SER A 18 14.14 -12.03 -4.67
N ALA A 19 14.28 -10.75 -4.35
CA ALA A 19 13.51 -9.68 -4.99
C ALA A 19 13.83 -9.53 -6.49
N VAL A 20 15.12 -9.51 -6.85
CA VAL A 20 15.57 -9.34 -8.24
C VAL A 20 15.14 -10.52 -9.09
N ALA A 21 15.29 -11.76 -8.61
CA ALA A 21 14.87 -12.96 -9.34
C ALA A 21 13.39 -12.93 -9.71
N GLN A 22 12.52 -12.42 -8.83
CA GLN A 22 11.09 -12.28 -9.11
C GLN A 22 10.78 -11.11 -10.06
N LEU A 23 11.49 -10.00 -9.92
CA LEU A 23 11.32 -8.84 -10.81
C LEU A 23 11.82 -9.11 -12.24
N GLU A 24 12.84 -9.94 -12.41
CA GLU A 24 13.33 -10.35 -13.73
C GLU A 24 12.27 -11.14 -14.51
N GLN A 25 11.48 -11.97 -13.83
CA GLN A 25 10.36 -12.69 -14.43
C GLN A 25 9.24 -11.75 -14.93
N ALA A 26 9.09 -10.58 -14.31
CA ALA A 26 8.13 -9.55 -14.75
C ALA A 26 8.64 -8.70 -15.94
N GLY A 27 9.92 -8.82 -16.30
CA GLY A 27 10.56 -8.07 -17.37
C GLY A 27 10.95 -6.64 -16.99
N ALA A 28 11.80 -6.02 -17.84
CA ALA A 28 12.41 -4.73 -17.54
C ALA A 28 11.65 -3.51 -18.12
N ALA A 29 10.76 -3.73 -19.09
CA ALA A 29 10.11 -2.66 -19.85
C ALA A 29 8.95 -1.99 -19.10
N ALA A 30 8.08 -2.80 -18.48
CA ALA A 30 6.93 -2.29 -17.73
C ALA A 30 7.33 -1.94 -16.28
N PRO A 31 6.65 -0.97 -15.64
CA PRO A 31 6.80 -0.72 -14.21
C PRO A 31 6.56 -2.00 -13.41
N ALA A 32 7.49 -2.33 -12.52
CA ALA A 32 7.39 -3.48 -11.65
C ALA A 32 7.95 -3.18 -10.26
N MET A 33 7.26 -3.68 -9.23
CA MET A 33 7.70 -3.65 -7.86
C MET A 33 7.49 -4.98 -7.16
N TYR A 34 8.28 -5.20 -6.14
CA TYR A 34 8.31 -6.35 -5.26
C TYR A 34 8.23 -5.85 -3.83
N CYS A 35 7.51 -6.57 -2.99
CA CYS A 35 7.50 -6.40 -1.54
C CYS A 35 7.27 -7.74 -0.87
N THR A 36 7.63 -7.84 0.40
CA THR A 36 7.56 -9.10 1.15
C THR A 36 6.76 -8.93 2.42
N ARG A 37 6.37 -10.07 3.00
CA ARG A 37 6.09 -10.14 4.42
C ARG A 37 7.34 -9.80 5.23
N THR A 38 7.16 -9.58 6.52
CA THR A 38 8.24 -9.15 7.40
C THR A 38 8.28 -10.03 8.64
N ARG A 39 9.49 -10.38 9.07
CA ARG A 39 9.72 -10.96 10.41
C ARG A 39 9.83 -9.80 11.39
N LEU A 40 9.04 -9.82 12.44
CA LEU A 40 9.06 -8.79 13.48
C LEU A 40 10.17 -9.16 14.46
N ILE A 41 11.02 -8.21 14.80
CA ILE A 41 12.10 -8.42 15.78
C ILE A 41 12.04 -7.37 16.87
N ASP A 42 12.47 -7.71 18.08
CA ASP A 42 12.65 -6.73 19.16
C ASP A 42 13.95 -5.92 18.99
N GLU A 43 14.20 -5.01 19.93
CA GLU A 43 15.39 -4.15 19.93
C GLU A 43 16.71 -4.93 20.00
N THR A 44 16.68 -6.18 20.47
CA THR A 44 17.83 -7.08 20.55
C THR A 44 17.98 -7.99 19.33
N GLY A 45 17.05 -7.91 18.37
CA GLY A 45 17.01 -8.74 17.18
C GLY A 45 16.32 -10.09 17.37
N ARG A 46 15.67 -10.33 18.51
CA ARG A 46 14.93 -11.57 18.77
C ARG A 46 13.62 -11.57 18.01
N ASP A 47 13.26 -12.71 17.43
CA ASP A 47 12.02 -12.91 16.69
C ASP A 47 10.77 -12.75 17.59
N LEU A 48 9.83 -11.94 17.13
CA LEU A 48 8.52 -11.66 17.72
C LEU A 48 7.37 -12.26 16.89
N GLY A 49 7.68 -12.96 15.81
CA GLY A 49 6.73 -13.54 14.87
C GLY A 49 6.69 -12.79 13.54
N LEU A 50 5.62 -12.99 12.79
CA LEU A 50 5.51 -12.48 11.42
C LEU A 50 4.42 -11.42 11.30
N SER A 51 4.63 -10.45 10.40
CA SER A 51 3.62 -9.44 10.07
C SER A 51 2.36 -10.07 9.46
N THR A 52 1.28 -9.32 9.27
CA THR A 52 0.04 -9.88 8.69
C THR A 52 0.30 -10.41 7.28
N LEU A 53 -0.08 -11.66 7.02
CA LEU A 53 -0.01 -12.24 5.68
C LEU A 53 -1.08 -11.60 4.77
N HIS A 54 -0.69 -11.16 3.58
CA HIS A 54 -1.61 -10.63 2.57
C HIS A 54 -1.86 -11.67 1.47
N ALA A 55 -2.98 -12.39 1.59
CA ALA A 55 -3.27 -13.52 0.71
C ALA A 55 -3.88 -13.13 -0.64
N ARG A 56 -4.46 -11.93 -0.78
CA ARG A 56 -5.08 -11.50 -2.04
C ARG A 56 -4.03 -10.90 -2.95
N ARG A 57 -4.08 -11.27 -4.24
CA ARG A 57 -3.17 -10.77 -5.26
C ARG A 57 -3.15 -9.23 -5.29
N PRO A 58 -1.96 -8.60 -5.38
CA PRO A 58 -1.86 -7.15 -5.57
C PRO A 58 -2.68 -6.65 -6.76
N SER A 59 -3.28 -5.46 -6.62
CA SER A 59 -4.08 -4.84 -7.67
C SER A 59 -4.26 -3.35 -7.42
N PHE A 60 -4.51 -2.59 -8.49
CA PHE A 60 -4.79 -1.16 -8.38
C PHE A 60 -5.98 -0.85 -7.45
N ALA A 61 -7.03 -1.68 -7.49
CA ALA A 61 -8.19 -1.53 -6.61
C ALA A 61 -7.85 -1.64 -5.12
N ASN A 62 -6.89 -2.49 -4.75
CA ASN A 62 -6.39 -2.57 -3.39
C ASN A 62 -5.44 -1.42 -3.06
N ALA A 63 -4.58 -1.06 -4.00
CA ALA A 63 -3.64 0.04 -3.86
C ALA A 63 -4.32 1.39 -3.57
N LEU A 64 -5.55 1.61 -4.04
CA LEU A 64 -6.29 2.84 -3.73
C LEU A 64 -6.57 3.05 -2.22
N VAL A 65 -6.54 1.98 -1.42
CA VAL A 65 -7.02 2.03 -0.02
C VAL A 65 -6.07 1.42 1.01
N GLN A 66 -4.95 0.84 0.56
CA GLN A 66 -3.98 0.17 1.41
C GLN A 66 -2.62 -0.03 0.68
N SER A 67 -1.51 0.17 1.39
CA SER A 67 -0.18 -0.33 0.99
C SER A 67 -0.03 -1.82 1.31
N LEU A 68 0.75 -2.53 0.50
CA LEU A 68 0.92 -3.99 0.60
C LEU A 68 2.14 -4.43 1.42
N GLY A 69 3.09 -3.54 1.64
CA GLY A 69 4.28 -3.78 2.45
C GLY A 69 4.84 -2.46 2.95
N GLY A 70 5.73 -2.55 3.94
CA GLY A 70 6.52 -1.40 4.38
C GLY A 70 7.64 -1.09 3.38
N ALA A 71 8.07 0.16 3.34
CA ALA A 71 9.15 0.65 2.48
C ALA A 71 10.38 -0.26 2.47
N ASN A 72 10.90 -0.60 3.65
CA ASN A 72 12.02 -1.51 3.87
C ASN A 72 11.93 -2.85 3.12
N THR A 73 10.73 -3.35 2.82
CA THR A 73 10.51 -4.59 2.05
C THR A 73 10.57 -4.39 0.53
N MET A 74 10.48 -3.16 0.05
CA MET A 74 10.23 -2.88 -1.36
C MET A 74 11.49 -2.82 -2.20
N VAL A 75 11.43 -3.47 -3.36
CA VAL A 75 12.39 -3.34 -4.45
C VAL A 75 11.62 -3.06 -5.74
N PHE A 76 12.08 -2.14 -6.58
CA PHE A 76 11.40 -1.81 -7.82
C PHE A 76 12.37 -1.53 -8.97
N ASN A 77 11.86 -1.65 -10.20
CA ASN A 77 12.68 -1.52 -11.39
C ASN A 77 12.84 -0.06 -11.87
N ARG A 78 13.65 0.14 -12.90
CA ARG A 78 13.92 1.47 -13.47
C ARG A 78 12.67 2.11 -14.09
N ALA A 79 11.75 1.33 -14.64
CA ALA A 79 10.52 1.85 -15.22
C ALA A 79 9.61 2.47 -14.12
N THR A 80 9.47 1.80 -12.97
CA THR A 80 8.78 2.37 -11.80
C THR A 80 9.46 3.63 -11.30
N LYS A 81 10.80 3.65 -11.21
CA LYS A 81 11.55 4.86 -10.80
C LYS A 81 11.30 6.04 -11.75
N LYS A 82 11.31 5.79 -13.07
CA LYS A 82 11.03 6.82 -14.08
C LYS A 82 9.61 7.38 -13.94
N LEU A 83 8.62 6.48 -13.80
CA LEU A 83 7.23 6.87 -13.60
C LEU A 83 7.04 7.76 -12.35
N ALA A 84 7.66 7.39 -11.23
CA ALA A 84 7.59 8.21 -10.02
C ALA A 84 8.26 9.59 -10.19
N ALA A 85 9.41 9.64 -10.88
CA ALA A 85 10.11 10.89 -11.15
C ALA A 85 9.35 11.82 -12.12
N GLU A 86 8.61 11.26 -13.09
CA GLU A 86 7.77 12.02 -14.03
C GLU A 86 6.63 12.76 -13.32
N ILE A 87 6.06 12.15 -12.27
CA ILE A 87 5.01 12.79 -11.47
C ILE A 87 5.57 13.81 -10.48
N GLY A 88 6.79 13.56 -9.98
CA GLY A 88 7.43 14.42 -9.00
C GLY A 88 6.91 14.19 -7.58
N ALA A 89 7.26 15.12 -6.69
CA ALA A 89 6.86 15.05 -5.29
C ALA A 89 5.38 15.35 -5.12
N ILE A 90 4.69 14.53 -4.33
CA ILE A 90 3.31 14.74 -3.93
C ILE A 90 3.19 14.59 -2.41
N ASP A 91 2.15 15.18 -1.83
CA ASP A 91 1.80 14.96 -0.41
C ASP A 91 1.11 13.59 -0.24
N ALA A 92 1.90 12.53 -0.44
CA ALA A 92 1.48 11.15 -0.26
C ALA A 92 1.50 10.75 1.22
N ALA A 93 0.64 9.79 1.57
CA ALA A 93 0.66 9.19 2.91
C ALA A 93 2.03 8.61 3.28
N SER A 94 2.67 7.97 2.29
CA SER A 94 4.01 7.41 2.40
C SER A 94 4.54 7.07 1.00
N HIS A 95 5.85 7.04 0.86
CA HIS A 95 6.51 6.81 -0.43
C HIS A 95 6.32 5.36 -0.93
N ASP A 96 6.26 4.39 -0.02
CA ASP A 96 6.04 2.97 -0.33
C ASP A 96 4.62 2.71 -0.88
N TRP A 97 3.61 3.28 -0.23
CA TRP A 97 2.24 3.23 -0.72
C TRP A 97 2.14 3.91 -2.09
N TRP A 98 2.79 5.05 -2.26
CA TRP A 98 2.79 5.76 -3.53
C TRP A 98 3.42 4.93 -4.67
N ILE A 99 4.55 4.25 -4.43
CA ILE A 99 5.17 3.37 -5.43
C ILE A 99 4.25 2.21 -5.80
N TYR A 100 3.59 1.59 -4.83
CA TYR A 100 2.62 0.52 -5.09
C TYR A 100 1.43 1.01 -5.91
N LEU A 101 0.89 2.17 -5.54
CA LEU A 101 -0.24 2.79 -6.23
C LEU A 101 0.11 3.18 -7.67
N LEU A 102 1.24 3.85 -7.88
CA LEU A 102 1.72 4.23 -9.21
C LEU A 102 1.97 3.02 -10.11
N THR A 103 2.68 2.01 -9.60
CA THR A 103 3.05 0.83 -10.38
C THR A 103 1.79 0.13 -10.88
N THR A 104 0.83 -0.11 -9.99
CA THR A 104 -0.41 -0.80 -10.36
C THR A 104 -1.37 0.05 -11.18
N ALA A 105 -1.37 1.38 -11.01
CA ALA A 105 -2.25 2.29 -11.75
C ALA A 105 -2.05 2.19 -13.27
N VAL A 106 -0.81 2.17 -13.73
CA VAL A 106 -0.47 2.06 -15.16
C VAL A 106 -0.46 0.62 -15.69
N GLY A 107 -0.98 -0.33 -14.92
CA GLY A 107 -1.01 -1.75 -15.30
C GLY A 107 0.33 -2.47 -15.14
N GLY A 108 1.25 -1.91 -14.36
CA GLY A 108 2.50 -2.56 -13.99
C GLY A 108 2.29 -3.74 -13.04
N VAL A 109 3.38 -4.47 -12.78
CA VAL A 109 3.35 -5.68 -11.96
C VAL A 109 3.72 -5.36 -10.51
N ALA A 110 2.89 -5.77 -9.57
CA ALA A 110 3.20 -5.74 -8.15
C ALA A 110 3.26 -7.17 -7.62
N ILE A 111 4.41 -7.56 -7.06
CA ILE A 111 4.67 -8.89 -6.53
C ILE A 111 4.68 -8.80 -5.00
N TYR A 112 3.98 -9.73 -4.36
CA TYR A 112 3.99 -9.89 -2.92
C TYR A 112 4.53 -11.27 -2.58
N ASP A 113 5.66 -11.31 -1.89
CA ASP A 113 6.23 -12.54 -1.37
C ASP A 113 5.74 -12.81 0.05
N PRO A 114 5.07 -13.95 0.30
CA PRO A 114 4.73 -14.34 1.66
C PRO A 114 5.95 -14.69 2.53
N GLU A 115 7.10 -14.99 1.93
CA GLU A 115 8.35 -15.31 2.63
C GLU A 115 9.07 -14.02 3.06
N PRO A 116 9.39 -13.86 4.36
CA PRO A 116 10.08 -12.69 4.85
C PRO A 116 11.60 -12.78 4.62
N HIS A 117 12.17 -11.71 4.06
CA HIS A 117 13.63 -11.57 3.88
C HIS A 117 14.20 -10.37 4.67
N ILE A 118 13.47 -9.91 5.69
CA ILE A 118 13.86 -8.77 6.50
C ILE A 118 13.24 -8.87 7.90
N GLY A 119 14.05 -8.55 8.89
CA GLY A 119 13.67 -8.33 10.28
C GLY A 119 13.35 -6.85 10.52
N TYR A 120 12.07 -6.54 10.76
CA TYR A 120 11.60 -5.19 11.10
C TYR A 120 11.60 -4.96 12.60
N ARG A 121 12.33 -3.94 13.02
CA ARG A 121 12.51 -3.65 14.44
C ARG A 121 11.29 -2.97 15.03
N MET A 122 10.67 -3.65 15.98
CA MET A 122 9.54 -3.13 16.74
C MET A 122 10.06 -2.34 17.93
N HIS A 123 10.07 -1.01 17.83
CA HIS A 123 10.29 -0.14 18.99
C HIS A 123 9.13 -0.27 19.99
N GLY A 124 9.36 -0.03 21.28
CA GLY A 124 8.35 -0.23 22.34
C GLY A 124 6.96 0.37 22.09
N ILE A 125 6.88 1.51 21.36
CA ILE A 125 5.60 2.13 20.94
C ILE A 125 4.87 1.27 19.89
N ASN A 126 5.61 0.62 18.99
CA ASN A 126 5.06 -0.25 17.95
C ASN A 126 4.61 -1.61 18.52
N ILE A 127 5.27 -2.12 19.57
CA ILE A 127 4.88 -3.38 20.25
C ILE A 127 3.51 -3.22 20.92
N VAL A 128 3.25 -2.05 21.53
CA VAL A 128 1.91 -1.69 22.03
C VAL A 128 0.90 -1.61 20.86
N GLY A 129 1.31 -1.10 19.70
CA GLY A 129 0.51 -1.08 18.46
C GLY A 129 0.19 -2.44 17.82
N SER A 130 0.99 -3.47 18.08
CA SER A 130 0.70 -4.87 17.70
C SER A 130 -0.15 -5.62 18.73
N ASN A 131 -0.13 -5.19 19.99
CA ASN A 131 -1.07 -5.65 21.00
C ASN A 131 -2.41 -4.96 20.79
N THR A 132 -3.44 -5.74 20.46
CA THR A 132 -4.79 -5.28 20.12
C THR A 132 -5.57 -4.69 21.31
N GLY A 133 -5.05 -3.63 21.94
CA GLY A 133 -5.71 -2.90 23.01
C GLY A 133 -6.80 -1.95 22.49
N PHE A 134 -7.74 -1.61 23.37
CA PHE A 134 -8.82 -0.64 23.10
C PHE A 134 -8.29 0.77 22.79
N PHE A 135 -7.14 1.13 23.37
CA PHE A 135 -6.48 2.42 23.21
C PHE A 135 -5.87 2.61 21.81
N GLU A 136 -5.24 1.59 21.25
CA GLU A 136 -4.70 1.65 19.88
C GLU A 136 -5.82 1.74 18.83
N ARG A 137 -6.97 1.09 19.09
CA ARG A 137 -8.17 1.25 18.26
C ARG A 137 -8.69 2.69 18.32
N SER A 138 -8.70 3.33 19.49
CA SER A 138 -9.15 4.72 19.61
C SER A 138 -8.19 5.71 18.93
N VAL A 139 -6.87 5.49 18.98
CA VAL A 139 -5.88 6.28 18.22
C VAL A 139 -6.05 6.13 16.71
N ARG A 140 -6.24 4.90 16.21
CA ARG A 140 -6.51 4.65 14.78
C ARG A 140 -7.82 5.31 14.35
N ILE A 141 -8.86 5.22 15.17
CA ILE A 141 -10.13 5.90 14.94
C ILE A 141 -9.92 7.41 14.92
N ARG A 142 -9.17 8.00 15.86
CA ARG A 142 -8.88 9.44 15.90
C ARG A 142 -8.10 9.90 14.66
N LYS A 143 -7.12 9.12 14.19
CA LYS A 143 -6.40 9.38 12.93
C LYS A 143 -7.31 9.24 11.70
N LEU A 144 -8.28 8.34 11.69
CA LEU A 144 -9.30 8.29 10.64
C LEU A 144 -10.19 9.54 10.67
N PHE A 145 -10.51 10.06 11.86
CA PHE A 145 -11.33 11.26 12.02
C PHE A 145 -10.58 12.57 11.76
N SER A 146 -9.24 12.59 11.79
CA SER A 146 -8.42 13.79 11.53
C SER A 146 -8.51 14.31 10.10
N GLY A 147 -9.04 13.52 9.16
CA GLY A 147 -9.18 13.91 7.75
C GLY A 147 -7.90 13.77 6.92
N GLN A 148 -6.78 13.40 7.55
CA GLN A 148 -5.50 13.20 6.89
C GLN A 148 -5.56 12.12 5.80
N LEU A 149 -6.28 11.01 6.05
CA LEU A 149 -6.51 9.98 5.04
C LEU A 149 -7.20 10.53 3.79
N ARG A 150 -8.18 11.43 3.97
CA ARG A 150 -8.91 12.04 2.86
C ARG A 150 -7.99 12.96 2.06
N GLN A 151 -7.16 13.77 2.74
CA GLN A 151 -6.18 14.65 2.11
C GLN A 151 -5.16 13.87 1.28
N TRP A 152 -4.56 12.82 1.84
CA TRP A 152 -3.65 11.95 1.09
C TRP A 152 -4.33 11.26 -0.09
N THR A 153 -5.58 10.83 0.08
CA THR A 153 -6.35 10.25 -1.02
C THR A 153 -6.61 11.29 -2.11
N ASP A 154 -6.94 12.53 -1.76
CA ASP A 154 -7.12 13.63 -2.71
C ASP A 154 -5.82 13.91 -3.49
N ALA A 155 -4.67 13.95 -2.81
CA ALA A 155 -3.35 14.12 -3.44
C ALA A 155 -3.02 12.96 -4.39
N HIS A 156 -3.25 11.71 -3.96
CA HIS A 156 -3.09 10.53 -4.81
C HIS A 156 -3.98 10.61 -6.06
N LEU A 157 -5.26 10.96 -5.93
CA LEU A 157 -6.18 11.03 -7.07
C LEU A 157 -5.80 12.13 -8.04
N ALA A 158 -5.39 13.30 -7.55
CA ALA A 158 -4.93 14.40 -8.41
C ALA A 158 -3.74 13.94 -9.28
N ALA A 159 -2.77 13.25 -8.67
CA ALA A 159 -1.63 12.70 -9.37
C ALA A 159 -2.00 11.55 -10.32
N LEU A 160 -2.94 10.67 -9.93
CA LEU A 160 -3.41 9.59 -10.78
C LEU A 160 -4.20 10.10 -12.01
N HIS A 161 -4.94 11.21 -11.88
CA HIS A 161 -5.65 11.79 -13.00
C HIS A 161 -4.72 12.23 -14.15
N SER A 162 -3.50 12.69 -13.84
CA SER A 162 -2.51 13.04 -14.88
C SER A 162 -2.00 11.80 -15.64
N LEU A 163 -2.09 10.61 -15.02
CA LEU A 163 -1.70 9.33 -15.62
C LEU A 163 -2.85 8.58 -16.31
N ARG A 164 -4.08 9.11 -16.26
CA ARG A 164 -5.29 8.38 -16.68
C ARG A 164 -5.19 7.82 -18.10
N SER A 165 -4.58 8.54 -19.04
CA SER A 165 -4.40 8.11 -20.43
C SER A 165 -3.44 6.91 -20.59
N ARG A 166 -2.56 6.68 -19.62
CA ARG A 166 -1.61 5.55 -19.58
C ARG A 166 -2.16 4.34 -18.84
N MET A 167 -3.32 4.48 -18.17
CA MET A 167 -3.92 3.39 -17.41
C MET A 167 -4.70 2.44 -18.34
N PRO A 168 -4.67 1.12 -18.09
CA PRO A 168 -5.61 0.20 -18.72
C PRO A 168 -7.06 0.61 -18.47
N ALA A 169 -7.96 0.29 -19.41
CA ALA A 169 -9.38 0.68 -19.33
C ALA A 169 -10.07 0.22 -18.02
N GLY A 170 -9.70 -0.96 -17.51
CA GLY A 170 -10.18 -1.46 -16.22
C GLY A 170 -9.77 -0.55 -15.05
N ASN A 171 -8.51 -0.11 -15.02
CA ASN A 171 -8.00 0.79 -13.98
C ASN A 171 -8.61 2.19 -14.09
N GLN A 172 -8.82 2.72 -15.30
CA GLN A 172 -9.55 3.97 -15.51
C GLN A 172 -10.96 3.89 -14.91
N THR A 173 -11.67 2.79 -15.20
CA THR A 173 -13.02 2.56 -14.67
C THR A 173 -13.02 2.45 -13.14
N THR A 174 -12.06 1.75 -12.55
CA THR A 174 -11.91 1.67 -11.09
C THR A 174 -11.62 3.03 -10.47
N LEU A 175 -10.72 3.83 -11.07
CA LEU A 175 -10.39 5.19 -10.62
C LEU A 175 -11.63 6.09 -10.65
N ASP A 176 -12.37 6.10 -11.75
CA ASP A 176 -13.54 6.97 -11.92
C ASP A 176 -14.65 6.58 -10.92
N ARG A 177 -14.93 5.27 -10.76
CA ARG A 177 -15.92 4.77 -9.79
C ARG A 177 -15.53 5.12 -8.36
N PHE A 178 -14.26 4.95 -8.00
CA PHE A 178 -13.75 5.28 -6.67
C PHE A 178 -13.88 6.78 -6.39
N THR A 179 -13.44 7.62 -7.33
CA THR A 179 -13.52 9.09 -7.23
C THR A 179 -14.95 9.57 -7.06
N HIS A 180 -15.87 9.05 -7.88
CA HIS A 180 -17.28 9.39 -7.81
C HIS A 180 -17.92 8.94 -6.48
N ALA A 181 -17.64 7.71 -6.03
CA ALA A 181 -18.19 7.16 -4.80
C ALA A 181 -17.84 8.02 -3.57
N ARG A 182 -16.61 8.53 -3.47
CA ARG A 182 -16.18 9.40 -2.36
C ARG A 182 -17.08 10.62 -2.19
N GLN A 183 -17.47 11.24 -3.29
CA GLN A 183 -18.27 12.47 -3.32
C GLN A 183 -19.78 12.23 -3.09
N ALA A 184 -20.28 11.01 -3.32
CA ALA A 184 -21.70 10.69 -3.30
C ALA A 184 -22.35 10.72 -1.89
N ALA A 185 -23.68 10.64 -1.79
CA ALA A 185 -24.37 10.42 -0.51
C ALA A 185 -24.07 9.02 0.07
N ILE A 186 -24.47 8.74 1.32
CA ILE A 186 -24.03 7.54 2.06
C ILE A 186 -24.34 6.22 1.31
N LEU A 187 -25.60 5.98 0.92
CA LEU A 187 -25.98 4.73 0.24
C LEU A 187 -25.33 4.61 -1.16
N PRO A 188 -25.40 5.63 -2.04
CA PRO A 188 -24.70 5.58 -3.32
C PRO A 188 -23.18 5.42 -3.19
N ARG A 189 -22.56 5.97 -2.14
CA ARG A 189 -21.13 5.80 -1.86
C ARG A 189 -20.80 4.35 -1.54
N LEU A 190 -21.55 3.71 -0.63
CA LEU A 190 -21.29 2.31 -0.26
C LEU A 190 -21.43 1.40 -1.48
N CYS A 191 -22.51 1.58 -2.26
CA CYS A 191 -22.70 0.87 -3.52
C CYS A 191 -21.58 1.17 -4.53
N GLY A 192 -21.15 2.43 -4.62
CA GLY A 192 -20.07 2.88 -5.49
C GLY A 192 -18.73 2.23 -5.15
N PHE A 193 -18.40 2.13 -3.86
CA PHE A 193 -17.19 1.43 -3.42
C PHE A 193 -17.25 -0.07 -3.73
N LEU A 194 -18.38 -0.74 -3.51
CA LEU A 194 -18.55 -2.12 -3.94
C LEU A 194 -18.37 -2.28 -5.47
N LYS A 195 -18.98 -1.39 -6.26
CA LYS A 195 -18.87 -1.38 -7.73
C LYS A 195 -17.48 -1.02 -8.25
N SER A 196 -16.70 -0.25 -7.50
CA SER A 196 -15.31 0.08 -7.85
C SER A 196 -14.38 -1.13 -7.69
N GLY A 197 -14.81 -2.15 -6.94
CA GLY A 197 -14.03 -3.35 -6.67
C GLY A 197 -12.89 -3.13 -5.69
N ILE A 198 -12.80 -1.97 -5.02
CA ILE A 198 -11.78 -1.71 -4.00
C ILE A 198 -11.91 -2.67 -2.83
N TYR A 199 -10.79 -3.00 -2.21
CA TYR A 199 -10.76 -3.88 -1.06
C TYR A 199 -9.48 -3.71 -0.26
N ARG A 200 -9.52 -4.18 0.99
CA ARG A 200 -8.34 -4.40 1.83
C ARG A 200 -8.04 -5.89 2.00
N GLN A 201 -6.81 -6.19 2.40
CA GLN A 201 -6.29 -7.55 2.52
C GLN A 201 -6.96 -8.36 3.64
N THR A 202 -7.46 -7.71 4.69
CA THR A 202 -8.09 -8.37 5.85
C THR A 202 -9.58 -8.03 5.99
N ALA A 203 -10.36 -8.92 6.61
CA ALA A 203 -11.78 -8.68 6.90
C ALA A 203 -11.97 -7.43 7.78
N LEU A 204 -11.17 -7.28 8.85
CA LEU A 204 -11.19 -6.10 9.71
C LEU A 204 -10.80 -4.83 8.94
N GLY A 205 -9.85 -4.93 8.01
CA GLY A 205 -9.50 -3.83 7.11
C GLY A 205 -10.69 -3.37 6.27
N ASN A 206 -11.41 -4.32 5.65
CA ASN A 206 -12.62 -4.02 4.86
C ASN A 206 -13.75 -3.44 5.71
N ALA A 207 -13.95 -3.92 6.94
CA ALA A 207 -14.89 -3.33 7.88
C ALA A 207 -14.51 -1.87 8.21
N GLY A 208 -13.22 -1.60 8.46
CA GLY A 208 -12.72 -0.24 8.66
C GLY A 208 -12.87 0.66 7.41
N LEU A 209 -12.74 0.10 6.22
CA LEU A 209 -12.98 0.80 4.95
C LEU A 209 -14.46 1.19 4.82
N ALA A 210 -15.38 0.26 5.07
CA ALA A 210 -16.81 0.53 5.07
C ALA A 210 -17.19 1.58 6.11
N PHE A 211 -16.61 1.51 7.31
CA PHE A 211 -16.80 2.52 8.35
C PHE A 211 -16.32 3.91 7.87
N ALA A 212 -15.09 4.03 7.38
CA ALA A 212 -14.56 5.29 6.89
C ALA A 212 -15.35 5.88 5.71
N ALA A 213 -15.94 5.02 4.87
CA ALA A 213 -16.85 5.40 3.80
C ALA A 213 -18.12 6.10 4.34
N VAL A 214 -18.76 5.53 5.37
CA VAL A 214 -19.96 6.11 5.98
C VAL A 214 -19.70 7.56 6.45
N PHE A 215 -18.53 7.81 7.05
CA PHE A 215 -18.19 9.11 7.65
C PHE A 215 -17.47 10.11 6.72
N LYS A 216 -17.40 9.87 5.41
CA LYS A 216 -16.68 10.75 4.44
C LYS A 216 -15.20 10.96 4.77
N LYS A 217 -14.52 9.92 5.27
CA LYS A 217 -13.11 9.98 5.68
C LYS A 217 -12.13 9.34 4.68
N ILE A 218 -12.66 8.77 3.59
CA ILE A 218 -11.89 8.31 2.43
C ILE A 218 -11.97 9.37 1.36
#